data_AF-A0A0R2F506-F1
#
_entry.id   AF-A0A0R2F506-F1
#
_cell.length_a   1.000
_cell.length_b   1.000
_cell.length_c   1.000
_cell.angle_alpha   90.00
_cell.angle_beta   90.00
_cell.angle_gamma   90.00
#
_symmetry.space_group_name_H-M   'P 1'
#
loop_
_entity.id
_entity.type
_entity.pdbx_description
1 polymer ?
#
loop_
_entity_poly.entity_id
_entity_poly.type
_entity_poly.pdbx_seq_one_letter_code
_entity_poly.pdbx_strand_id
1 'polypeptide(L)' 'MIMPDIKKRPLPVFDAEGRPLRLKPRITYKLRVKNGYILALTSNQHQTRLPNLVNLHEDNPHTK' A
#
# COMPACT_ATOMS: atom_id res chain seq x y z
N MET A 1 24.61 -16.60 -15.41
CA MET A 1 24.25 -15.64 -14.34
C MET A 1 22.80 -15.22 -14.59
N ILE A 2 21.85 -15.87 -13.92
CA ILE A 2 20.41 -15.57 -14.09
C ILE A 2 20.12 -14.34 -13.24
N MET A 3 19.80 -13.20 -13.88
CA MET A 3 19.32 -12.04 -13.13
C MET A 3 17.88 -12.32 -12.69
N PRO A 4 17.56 -12.31 -11.39
CA PRO A 4 16.18 -12.48 -10.96
C PRO A 4 15.40 -11.26 -11.44
N ASP A 5 14.40 -11.49 -12.30
CA ASP A 5 13.34 -10.53 -12.59
C ASP A 5 12.57 -10.30 -11.29
N ILE A 6 13.03 -9.36 -10.47
CA ILE A 6 12.28 -8.89 -9.31
C ILE A 6 11.11 -8.09 -9.89
N LYS A 7 10.03 -8.80 -10.26
CA LYS A 7 8.74 -8.17 -10.53
C LYS A 7 8.34 -7.43 -9.26
N LYS A 8 8.69 -6.14 -9.20
CA LYS A 8 8.37 -5.25 -8.08
C LYS A 8 6.86 -5.13 -8.04
N ARG A 9 6.20 -5.97 -7.23
CA ARG A 9 4.77 -5.87 -6.99
C ARG A 9 4.48 -4.45 -6.47
N PRO A 10 3.44 -3.79 -6.96
CA PRO A 10 3.09 -2.46 -6.49
C PRO A 10 2.78 -2.52 -4.99
N LEU A 11 3.26 -1.53 -4.23
CA LEU A 11 2.98 -1.45 -2.81
C LEU A 11 1.47 -1.23 -2.60
N PRO A 12 0.87 -1.85 -1.57
CA PRO A 12 -0.52 -1.62 -1.22
C PRO A 12 -0.73 -0.17 -0.77
N VAL A 13 -1.90 0.38 -1.08
CA VAL A 13 -2.27 1.76 -0.75
C VAL A 13 -3.35 1.76 0.32
N PHE A 14 -3.19 2.59 1.33
CA PHE A 14 -4.12 2.72 2.46
C PHE A 14 -4.54 4.18 2.67
N ASP A 15 -5.76 4.38 3.17
CA ASP A 15 -6.26 5.68 3.59
C ASP A 15 -5.83 6.07 5.01
N ALA A 16 -6.30 7.23 5.46
CA ALA A 16 -6.05 7.77 6.79
C ALA A 16 -6.47 6.85 7.95
N GLU A 17 -7.47 6.01 7.74
CA GLU A 17 -8.03 5.09 8.74
C GLU A 17 -7.35 3.71 8.69
N GLY A 18 -6.37 3.53 7.80
CA GLY A 18 -5.65 2.27 7.61
C GLY A 18 -6.45 1.24 6.81
N ARG A 19 -7.43 1.66 6.02
CA ARG A 19 -8.20 0.77 5.12
C ARG A 19 -7.61 0.77 3.71
N PRO A 20 -7.66 -0.36 2.99
CA PRO A 20 -7.18 -0.42 1.61
C PRO A 20 -7.90 0.62 0.74
N LEU A 21 -7.12 1.39 -0.02
CA LEU A 21 -7.64 2.46 -0.87
C LEU A 21 -7.23 2.25 -2.32
N ARG A 22 -8.22 2.20 -3.22
CA ARG A 22 -7.98 2.35 -4.65
C ARG A 22 -7.99 3.84 -5.00
N LEU A 23 -6.86 4.34 -5.53
CA LEU A 23 -6.75 5.73 -5.96
C LEU A 23 -7.80 6.05 -7.03
N LYS A 24 -8.51 7.17 -6.85
CA LYS A 24 -9.50 7.65 -7.81
C LYS A 24 -8.90 8.74 -8.68
N PRO A 25 -9.23 8.78 -9.98
CA PRO A 25 -8.79 9.88 -10.85
C PRO A 25 -9.39 11.21 -10.38
N ARG A 26 -8.71 12.32 -10.71
CA ARG A 26 -9.13 13.70 -10.39
C ARG A 26 -9.21 14.03 -8.88
N ILE A 27 -8.60 13.21 -8.03
CA ILE A 27 -8.39 13.52 -6.61
C ILE A 27 -6.90 13.69 -6.36
N THR A 28 -6.52 14.80 -5.72
CA THR A 28 -5.14 15.05 -5.34
C THR A 28 -4.85 14.39 -3.99
N TYR A 29 -3.97 13.39 -4.02
CA TYR A 29 -3.49 12.69 -2.83
C TYR A 29 -2.05 13.09 -2.49
N LYS A 30 -1.78 13.28 -1.21
CA LYS A 30 -0.43 13.27 -0.65
C LYS A 30 -0.05 11.82 -0.36
N LEU A 31 0.90 11.29 -1.12
CA LEU A 31 1.38 9.91 -0.98
C LEU A 31 2.61 9.86 -0.06
N ARG A 32 2.63 8.94 0.90
CA ARG A 32 3.79 8.69 1.78
C ARG A 32 4.08 7.20 1.84
N VAL A 33 5.32 6.80 1.52
CA VAL A 33 5.76 5.41 1.64
C VAL A 33 6.21 5.15 3.08
N LYS A 34 5.69 4.09 3.72
CA LYS A 34 6.03 3.71 5.09
C LYS A 34 5.90 2.20 5.26
N ASN A 35 6.88 1.53 5.88
CA ASN A 35 6.81 0.12 6.29
C ASN A 35 6.22 -0.84 5.23
N GLY A 36 6.59 -0.67 3.95
CA GLY A 36 6.09 -1.53 2.87
C GLY A 36 4.68 -1.22 2.36
N TYR A 37 4.10 -0.07 2.69
CA TYR A 37 2.83 0.40 2.12
C TYR A 37 2.88 1.89 1.74
N ILE A 38 1.89 2.33 0.96
CA ILE A 38 1.67 3.72 0.60
C ILE A 38 0.47 4.24 1.40
N LEU A 39 0.66 5.29 2.17
CA LEU A 39 -0.41 6.06 2.77
C LEU A 39 -0.84 7.16 1.79
N ALA A 40 -2.12 7.20 1.44
CA ALA A 40 -2.71 8.21 0.58
C ALA A 40 -3.69 9.08 1.39
N LEU A 41 -3.36 10.37 1.52
CA LEU A 41 -4.16 11.35 2.26
C LEU A 41 -4.67 12.44 1.32
N THR A 42 -5.91 12.87 1.46
CA THR A 42 -6.35 14.15 0.87
C THR A 42 -5.83 15.32 1.71
N SER A 43 -5.99 16.56 1.21
CA SER A 43 -5.46 17.77 1.88
C SER A 43 -5.93 17.92 3.34
N ASN A 44 -7.12 17.42 3.66
CA ASN A 44 -7.79 17.60 4.94
C ASN A 44 -7.70 16.35 5.83
N GLN A 45 -6.95 15.34 5.40
CA GLN A 45 -6.82 14.08 6.11
C GLN A 45 -5.48 13.97 6.82
N HIS A 46 -5.52 13.49 8.05
CA HIS A 46 -4.36 13.07 8.83
C HIS A 46 -4.51 11.59 9.15
N GLN A 47 -3.39 10.87 9.21
CA GLN A 47 -3.41 9.47 9.61
C GLN A 47 -3.94 9.35 11.04
N THR A 48 -5.05 8.65 11.23
CA THR A 48 -5.64 8.38 12.54
C THR A 48 -5.26 6.99 13.05
N ARG A 49 -4.98 6.05 12.14
CA ARG A 49 -4.67 4.66 12.49
C ARG A 49 -3.59 4.07 11.58
N LEU A 50 -2.81 3.13 12.13
CA LEU A 50 -1.92 2.28 11.34
C LEU A 50 -2.72 1.17 10.65
N PRO A 51 -2.45 0.86 9.37
CA PRO A 51 -3.08 -0.26 8.69
C PRO A 51 -2.66 -1.58 9.33
N ASN A 52 -3.59 -2.55 9.35
CA ASN A 52 -3.25 -3.93 9.73
C ASN A 52 -2.61 -4.62 8.51
N LEU A 53 -1.33 -4.97 8.64
CA LEU A 53 -0.54 -5.53 7.54
C LEU A 53 -0.54 -7.07 7.51
N VAL A 54 -1.19 -7.73 8.47
CA VAL A 54 -1.12 -9.19 8.63
C VAL A 54 -1.67 -9.94 7.40
N ASN A 55 -2.68 -9.39 6.73
CA ASN A 55 -3.31 -10.05 5.58
C ASN A 55 -2.67 -9.69 4.22
N LEU A 56 -1.62 -8.85 4.20
CA LEU A 56 -0.93 -8.51 2.95
C LEU A 56 0.02 -9.61 2.47
N HIS A 57 0.40 -10.52 3.36
CA HIS A 57 1.30 -11.64 3.05
C HIS A 57 0.55 -12.87 2.52
N GLU A 58 -0.79 -12.89 2.51
CA GLU A 58 -1.56 -14.08 2.09
C GLU A 58 -1.69 -14.23 0.56
N ASP A 59 -1.36 -13.21 -0.24
CA ASP A 59 -1.15 -13.34 -1.69
C ASP A 59 0.26 -13.91 -2.02
N ASN A 60 0.70 -14.88 -1.21
CA ASN A 60 1.93 -15.62 -1.41
C ASN A 60 1.60 -17.06 -1.84
N PRO A 61 1.49 -17.37 -3.15
CA PRO A 61 1.37 -18.75 -3.63
C PRO A 61 2.67 -19.57 -3.49
N HIS A 62 3.56 -19.23 -2.56
CA HIS A 62 4.82 -19.95 -2.32
C HIS A 62 4.77 -20.77 -1.03
N THR A 63 3.71 -21.55 -0.86
CA THR A 63 3.69 -22.67 0.07
C THR A 63 2.79 -23.78 -0.48
N LYS A 64 3.31 -24.55 -1.43
CA LYS A 64 2.98 -25.96 -1.56
C LYS A 64 4.16 -26.70 -2.18
#